data_AF-A0A9E2Q710-F1
#
_entry.id   AF-A0A9E2Q710-F1
#
_cell.length_a   1.000
_cell.length_b   1.000
_cell.length_c   1.000
_cell.angle_alpha   90.00
_cell.angle_beta   90.00
_cell.angle_gamma   90.00
#
_symmetry.space_group_name_H-M   'P 1'
#
loop_
_entity.id
_entity.type
_entity.pdbx_description
1 polymer ?
#
loop_
_entity_poly.entity_id
_entity_poly.type
_entity_poly.pdbx_seq_one_letter_code
_entity_poly.pdbx_strand_id
1 'polypeptide(L)'
;GIRLKLNPLREVIKGKRLVVVDDSIVRGNTQRALVRMLREAGAAEVHVRISSPPVKWPCFYGIDFASRAELIANGLNPEEIAASLGADSLGYISIEGLVAATEQPVGQLCTACFTGRYPIELPPDDRLGKYLLEQNELPLGAPADGLASLLPGAGAAGALDHP
;
A
#
# COMPACT_ATOMS: atom_id res chain seq x y z
N GLY A 1 -15.68 9.79 -4.11
CA GLY A 1 -14.94 9.85 -2.83
C GLY A 1 -15.41 8.76 -1.88
N ILE A 2 -14.76 8.57 -0.72
CA ILE A 2 -15.05 7.47 0.22
C ILE A 2 -16.52 7.41 0.68
N ARG A 3 -17.22 8.56 0.75
CA ARG A 3 -18.63 8.67 1.09
C ARG A 3 -19.61 8.02 0.10
N LEU A 4 -19.15 7.68 -1.11
CA LEU A 4 -19.94 6.87 -2.05
C LEU A 4 -19.86 5.37 -1.71
N LYS A 5 -18.84 4.96 -0.96
CA LYS A 5 -18.58 3.56 -0.60
C LYS A 5 -19.00 3.23 0.83
N LEU A 6 -18.91 4.21 1.74
CA LEU A 6 -19.12 4.03 3.18
C LEU A 6 -20.05 5.12 3.73
N ASN A 7 -20.95 4.74 4.63
CA ASN A 7 -21.86 5.64 5.33
C ASN A 7 -21.74 5.43 6.86
N PRO A 8 -21.30 6.43 7.64
CA PRO A 8 -21.12 6.29 9.08
C PRO A 8 -22.46 6.34 9.83
N LEU A 9 -22.68 5.37 10.72
CA LEU A 9 -23.85 5.31 11.60
C LEU A 9 -23.61 6.16 12.86
N ARG A 10 -24.10 7.41 12.85
CA ARG A 10 -23.81 8.41 13.89
C ARG A 10 -24.27 7.98 15.28
N GLU A 11 -25.41 7.33 15.36
CA GLU A 11 -26.01 6.80 16.58
C GLU A 11 -25.12 5.76 17.27
N VAL A 12 -24.30 5.04 16.50
CA VAL A 12 -23.31 4.07 17.03
C VAL A 12 -22.00 4.75 17.37
N ILE A 13 -21.59 5.75 16.58
CA ILE A 13 -20.25 6.36 16.65
C ILE A 13 -20.13 7.47 17.72
N LYS A 14 -21.17 8.28 17.90
CA LYS A 14 -21.09 9.52 18.68
C LYS A 14 -20.57 9.29 20.11
N GLY A 15 -19.50 9.99 20.47
CA GLY A 15 -18.86 9.93 21.78
C GLY A 15 -18.03 8.67 22.05
N LYS A 16 -17.89 7.75 21.07
CA LYS A 16 -17.15 6.50 21.25
C LYS A 16 -15.69 6.64 20.87
N ARG A 17 -14.85 5.84 21.53
CA ARG A 17 -13.46 5.59 21.13
C ARG A 17 -13.46 4.39 20.19
N LEU A 18 -12.99 4.57 18.97
CA LEU A 18 -13.08 3.58 17.91
C LEU A 18 -11.72 2.94 17.64
N VAL A 19 -11.72 1.62 17.46
CA VAL A 19 -10.61 0.92 16.81
C VAL A 19 -11.07 0.56 15.40
N VAL A 20 -10.37 1.08 14.41
CA VAL A 20 -10.65 0.85 12.99
C VAL A 20 -9.59 -0.11 12.46
N VAL A 21 -10.02 -1.28 11.99
CA VAL A 21 -9.13 -2.27 11.39
C VAL A 21 -9.22 -2.19 9.88
N ASP A 22 -8.08 -2.12 9.20
CA ASP A 22 -7.97 -2.11 7.75
C ASP A 22 -6.84 -3.05 7.30
N ASP A 23 -6.82 -3.41 6.03
CA ASP A 23 -5.86 -4.41 5.52
C ASP A 23 -4.44 -3.84 5.42
N SER A 24 -4.31 -2.63 4.88
CA SER A 24 -3.06 -2.03 4.45
C SER A 24 -3.18 -0.51 4.33
N ILE A 25 -2.04 0.18 4.39
CA ILE A 25 -1.95 1.61 4.03
C ILE A 25 -0.81 1.80 3.04
N VAL A 26 -1.16 2.21 1.81
CA VAL A 26 -0.20 2.52 0.75
C VAL A 26 0.09 4.02 0.70
N ARG A 27 -0.87 4.83 0.26
CA ARG A 27 -0.75 6.30 0.18
C ARG A 27 -1.45 7.05 1.33
N GLY A 28 -2.26 6.36 2.13
CA GLY A 28 -3.03 6.94 3.24
C GLY A 28 -4.22 7.84 2.89
N ASN A 29 -4.48 8.12 1.62
CA ASN A 29 -5.61 8.97 1.19
C ASN A 29 -6.97 8.44 1.65
N THR A 30 -7.19 7.12 1.52
CA THR A 30 -8.42 6.45 1.95
C THR A 30 -8.59 6.55 3.46
N GLN A 31 -7.54 6.20 4.22
CA GLN A 31 -7.58 6.19 5.68
C GLN A 31 -7.76 7.60 6.25
N ARG A 32 -7.12 8.62 5.67
CA ARG A 32 -7.32 10.03 6.04
C ARG A 32 -8.77 10.45 5.87
N ALA A 33 -9.39 10.09 4.74
CA ALA A 33 -10.78 10.38 4.48
C ALA A 33 -11.73 9.62 5.43
N LEU A 34 -11.39 8.36 5.77
CA LEU A 34 -12.13 7.53 6.73
C LEU A 34 -12.09 8.11 8.15
N VAL A 35 -10.90 8.43 8.66
CA VAL A 35 -10.71 9.02 9.99
C VAL A 35 -11.47 10.33 10.10
N ARG A 36 -11.35 11.21 9.09
CA ARG A 36 -12.12 12.46 9.03
C ARG A 36 -13.62 12.21 9.09
N MET A 37 -14.14 11.27 8.30
CA MET A 37 -15.56 10.95 8.28
C MET A 37 -16.07 10.43 9.63
N LEU A 38 -15.28 9.60 10.33
CA LEU A 38 -15.63 9.10 11.67
C LEU A 38 -15.60 10.21 12.73
N ARG A 39 -14.63 11.12 12.65
CA ARG A 39 -14.57 12.32 13.50
C ARG A 39 -15.78 13.23 13.28
N GLU A 40 -16.14 13.50 12.02
CA GLU A 40 -17.35 14.26 11.67
C GLU A 40 -18.66 13.57 12.15
N ALA A 41 -18.65 12.24 12.26
CA ALA A 41 -19.75 11.47 12.85
C ALA A 41 -19.79 11.52 14.39
N GLY A 42 -18.78 12.11 15.03
CA GLY A 42 -18.73 12.37 16.47
C GLY A 42 -17.86 11.41 17.28
N ALA A 43 -16.93 10.68 16.66
CA ALA A 43 -16.00 9.82 17.39
C ALA A 43 -15.12 10.62 18.36
N ALA A 44 -15.01 10.15 19.61
CA ALA A 44 -14.18 10.74 20.66
C ALA A 44 -12.69 10.46 20.45
N GLU A 45 -12.36 9.26 19.98
CA GLU A 45 -11.00 8.82 19.59
C GLU A 45 -11.12 7.86 18.40
N VAL A 46 -10.10 7.80 17.56
CA VAL A 46 -9.97 6.92 16.39
C VAL A 46 -8.56 6.34 16.36
N HIS A 47 -8.45 5.05 16.66
CA HIS A 47 -7.21 4.28 16.63
C HIS A 47 -7.21 3.35 15.42
N VAL A 48 -6.24 3.50 14.52
CA VAL A 48 -6.16 2.68 13.30
C VAL A 48 -5.26 1.47 13.54
N ARG A 49 -5.68 0.28 13.09
CA ARG A 49 -4.93 -0.97 13.19
C ARG A 49 -4.87 -1.62 11.82
N ILE A 50 -3.66 -1.92 11.37
CA ILE A 50 -3.41 -2.40 10.01
C ILE A 50 -2.91 -3.84 10.07
N SER A 51 -3.60 -4.74 9.38
CA SER A 51 -3.28 -6.16 9.35
C SER A 51 -2.17 -6.52 8.34
N SER A 52 -1.30 -5.55 8.03
CA SER A 52 -0.05 -5.73 7.31
C SER A 52 1.07 -4.97 8.03
N PRO A 53 2.34 -5.33 7.81
CA PRO A 53 3.45 -4.43 8.08
C PRO A 53 3.36 -3.16 7.20
N PRO A 54 4.10 -2.10 7.52
CA PRO A 54 4.12 -0.90 6.69
C PRO A 54 4.68 -1.19 5.30
N VAL A 55 3.94 -0.81 4.25
CA VAL A 55 4.40 -0.93 2.86
C VAL A 55 5.40 0.18 2.58
N LYS A 56 6.68 -0.17 2.44
CA LYS A 56 7.80 0.76 2.29
C LYS A 56 8.45 0.72 0.91
N TRP A 57 8.17 -0.33 0.14
CA TRP A 57 8.78 -0.57 -1.16
C TRP A 57 7.73 -0.91 -2.22
N PRO A 58 7.91 -0.45 -3.47
CA PRO A 58 7.02 -0.81 -4.57
C PRO A 58 7.11 -2.31 -4.86
N CYS A 59 6.09 -2.87 -5.50
CA CYS A 59 6.15 -4.25 -5.97
C CYS A 59 6.60 -4.29 -7.43
N PHE A 60 7.52 -5.20 -7.74
CA PHE A 60 8.02 -5.45 -9.09
C PHE A 60 7.53 -6.80 -9.65
N TYR A 61 6.68 -7.50 -8.91
CA TYR A 61 6.16 -8.82 -9.26
C TYR A 61 4.66 -8.77 -9.60
N GLY A 62 4.17 -7.64 -10.09
CA GLY A 62 2.81 -7.50 -10.65
C GLY A 62 1.75 -6.87 -9.74
N ILE A 63 2.06 -6.52 -8.48
CA ILE A 63 1.14 -5.72 -7.65
C ILE A 63 1.31 -4.24 -7.97
N ASP A 64 0.20 -3.56 -8.25
CA ASP A 64 0.19 -2.14 -8.58
C ASP A 64 0.32 -1.26 -7.31
N PHE A 65 1.56 -0.92 -6.97
CA PHE A 65 1.86 0.05 -5.91
C PHE A 65 2.23 1.41 -6.47
N ALA A 66 2.01 2.42 -5.62
CA ALA A 66 2.52 3.76 -5.86
C ALA A 66 4.05 3.75 -5.96
N SER A 67 4.63 4.80 -6.54
CA SER A 67 6.08 5.00 -6.46
C SER A 67 6.52 5.07 -4.99
N ARG A 68 7.79 4.76 -4.71
CA ARG A 68 8.31 4.77 -3.34
C ARG A 68 8.08 6.10 -2.62
N ALA A 69 8.26 7.21 -3.33
CA ALA A 69 8.04 8.56 -2.81
C ALA A 69 6.57 8.85 -2.44
N GLU A 70 5.62 8.12 -3.01
CA GLU A 70 4.19 8.25 -2.73
C GLU A 70 3.70 7.32 -1.61
N LEU A 71 4.56 6.40 -1.11
CA LEU A 71 4.24 5.52 -0.01
C LEU A 71 4.29 6.29 1.31
N ILE A 72 3.20 6.24 2.09
CA ILE A 72 3.09 7.00 3.34
C ILE A 72 4.08 6.54 4.41
N ALA A 73 4.48 5.26 4.36
CA ALA A 73 5.42 4.69 5.32
C ALA A 73 6.89 4.87 4.92
N ASN A 74 7.16 5.56 3.82
CA ASN A 74 8.51 5.90 3.42
C ASN A 74 9.04 7.04 4.32
N GLY A 75 10.01 6.73 5.17
CA GLY A 75 10.67 7.71 6.06
C GLY A 75 9.87 8.14 7.30
N LEU A 76 8.62 7.70 7.48
CA LEU A 76 7.79 8.06 8.64
C LEU A 76 7.62 6.89 9.63
N ASN A 77 7.61 7.22 10.92
CA ASN A 77 7.25 6.30 11.98
C ASN A 77 5.72 6.23 12.19
N PRO A 78 5.19 5.23 12.93
CA PRO A 78 3.74 5.07 13.10
C PRO A 78 3.03 6.27 13.74
N GLU A 79 3.69 7.01 14.62
CA GLU A 79 3.12 8.19 15.29
C GLU A 79 2.97 9.35 14.31
N GLU A 80 3.99 9.59 13.48
CA GLU A 80 3.96 10.58 12.40
C GLU A 80 2.88 10.24 11.36
N ILE A 81 2.75 8.96 11.00
CA ILE A 81 1.70 8.51 10.09
C ILE A 81 0.33 8.73 10.74
N ALA A 82 0.13 8.36 12.01
CA ALA A 82 -1.14 8.56 12.72
C ALA A 82 -1.55 10.04 12.71
N ALA A 83 -0.61 10.92 13.06
CA ALA A 83 -0.81 12.37 13.03
C ALA A 83 -1.17 12.84 11.62
N SER A 84 -0.48 12.35 10.59
CA SER A 84 -0.79 12.68 9.21
C SER A 84 -2.21 12.24 8.84
N LEU A 85 -2.71 11.10 9.31
CA LEU A 85 -4.07 10.61 9.04
C LEU A 85 -5.15 11.35 9.86
N GLY A 86 -4.76 12.06 10.92
CA GLY A 86 -5.67 12.65 11.91
C GLY A 86 -6.19 11.64 12.95
N ALA A 87 -5.49 10.51 13.11
CA ALA A 87 -5.81 9.45 14.07
C ALA A 87 -5.06 9.63 15.40
N ASP A 88 -5.61 9.11 16.49
CA ASP A 88 -5.00 9.20 17.84
C ASP A 88 -3.85 8.21 18.01
N SER A 89 -3.93 7.06 17.33
CA SER A 89 -2.83 6.12 17.27
C SER A 89 -2.92 5.26 16.02
N LEU A 90 -1.79 4.73 15.59
CA LEU A 90 -1.69 3.75 14.52
C LEU A 90 -0.86 2.55 15.00
N GLY A 91 -1.33 1.36 14.67
CA GLY A 91 -0.60 0.12 14.91
C GLY A 91 -0.56 -0.72 13.65
N TYR A 92 0.60 -1.31 13.37
CA TYR A 92 0.79 -2.31 12.33
C TYR A 92 1.10 -3.65 12.99
N ILE A 93 0.75 -4.76 12.35
CA ILE A 93 1.33 -6.05 12.72
C ILE A 93 2.82 -6.08 12.35
N SER A 94 3.61 -6.87 13.09
CA SER A 94 5.02 -7.06 12.75
C SER A 94 5.18 -7.95 11.52
N ILE A 95 6.36 -7.91 10.89
CA ILE A 95 6.68 -8.80 9.75
C ILE A 95 6.65 -10.25 10.21
N GLU A 96 7.20 -10.54 11.39
CA GLU A 96 7.20 -11.86 12.00
C GLU A 96 5.77 -12.34 12.27
N GLY A 97 4.90 -11.44 12.75
CA GLY A 97 3.49 -11.73 12.97
C GLY A 97 2.73 -12.02 11.68
N LEU A 98 3.01 -11.26 10.61
CA LEU A 98 2.46 -11.53 9.28
C LEU A 98 2.89 -12.92 8.78
N VAL A 99 4.19 -13.21 8.80
CA VAL A 99 4.73 -14.49 8.31
C VAL A 99 4.11 -15.66 9.10
N ALA A 100 4.10 -15.56 10.43
CA ALA A 100 3.51 -16.58 11.30
C ALA A 100 2.02 -16.82 10.99
N ALA A 101 1.26 -15.76 10.71
CA ALA A 101 -0.17 -15.86 10.38
C ALA A 101 -0.44 -16.54 9.02
N THR A 102 0.54 -16.60 8.11
CA THR A 102 0.39 -17.32 6.83
C THR A 102 0.61 -18.82 6.94
N GLU A 103 1.20 -19.28 8.05
CA GLU A 103 1.67 -20.66 8.24
C GLU A 103 2.68 -21.13 7.16
N GLN A 104 3.24 -20.21 6.37
CA GLN A 104 4.25 -20.48 5.36
C GLN A 104 5.66 -20.28 5.92
N PRO A 105 6.66 -21.07 5.49
CA PRO A 105 8.06 -20.78 5.77
C PRO A 105 8.45 -19.40 5.23
N VAL A 106 9.20 -18.61 6.01
CA VAL A 106 9.63 -17.25 5.62
C VAL A 106 10.35 -17.23 4.26
N GLY A 107 11.12 -18.27 3.93
CA GLY A 107 11.82 -18.38 2.65
C GLY A 107 10.93 -18.67 1.44
N GLN A 108 9.65 -18.94 1.65
CA GLN A 108 8.66 -19.20 0.60
C GLN A 108 7.61 -18.08 0.51
N LEU A 109 7.77 -17.01 1.29
CA LEU A 109 6.88 -15.85 1.27
C LEU A 109 7.66 -14.61 0.84
N CYS A 110 7.23 -13.97 -0.25
CA CYS A 110 7.81 -12.69 -0.64
C CYS A 110 7.40 -11.59 0.35
N THR A 111 8.38 -10.98 1.01
CA THR A 111 8.19 -9.84 1.93
C THR A 111 8.82 -8.55 1.40
N ALA A 112 9.11 -8.49 0.10
CA ALA A 112 9.89 -7.41 -0.49
C ALA A 112 9.24 -6.03 -0.30
N CYS A 113 7.92 -5.94 -0.40
CA CYS A 113 7.17 -4.69 -0.23
C CYS A 113 7.33 -4.06 1.16
N PHE A 114 7.71 -4.86 2.17
CA PHE A 114 7.94 -4.40 3.55
C PHE A 114 9.44 -4.24 3.86
N THR A 115 10.29 -5.07 3.24
CA THR A 115 11.71 -5.23 3.61
C THR A 115 12.70 -4.66 2.59
N GLY A 116 12.29 -4.45 1.35
CA GLY A 116 13.16 -4.12 0.22
C GLY A 116 14.01 -5.28 -0.28
N ARG A 117 13.87 -6.48 0.29
CA ARG A 117 14.63 -7.67 -0.10
C ARG A 117 13.83 -8.47 -1.14
N TYR A 118 14.19 -8.27 -2.40
CA TYR A 118 13.57 -8.96 -3.53
C TYR A 118 14.24 -10.33 -3.73
N PRO A 119 13.50 -11.46 -3.61
CA PRO A 119 14.06 -12.80 -3.72
C PRO A 119 14.50 -13.16 -5.15
N ILE A 120 13.92 -12.50 -6.15
CA ILE A 120 14.33 -12.59 -7.56
C ILE A 120 15.03 -11.28 -7.90
N GLU A 121 16.24 -11.40 -8.45
CA GLU A 121 17.05 -10.26 -8.87
C GLU A 121 16.27 -9.37 -9.82
N LEU A 122 16.34 -8.07 -9.56
CA LEU A 122 15.68 -7.06 -10.35
C LEU A 122 16.60 -6.63 -11.49
N PRO A 123 16.07 -6.31 -12.69
CA PRO A 123 16.89 -5.75 -13.75
C PRO A 123 17.35 -4.34 -13.39
N PRO A 124 18.24 -3.74 -14.21
CA PRO A 124 18.66 -2.37 -14.02
C PRO A 124 17.48 -1.38 -14.03
N ASP A 125 17.68 -0.24 -13.38
CA ASP A 125 16.65 0.77 -13.10
C ASP A 125 15.88 1.29 -14.32
N ASP A 126 16.49 1.28 -15.50
CA ASP A 126 15.87 1.68 -16.76
C ASP A 126 14.75 0.72 -17.21
N ARG A 127 14.71 -0.49 -16.64
CA ARG A 127 13.73 -1.54 -16.90
C ARG A 127 12.82 -1.84 -15.70
N LEU A 128 12.97 -1.10 -14.61
CA LEU A 128 12.16 -1.27 -13.42
C LEU A 128 10.78 -0.62 -13.57
N GLY A 129 9.75 -1.42 -13.37
CA GLY A 129 8.36 -0.97 -13.40
C GLY A 129 7.38 -2.10 -13.13
N LYS A 130 6.11 -1.74 -13.00
CA LYS A 130 4.99 -2.67 -12.77
C LYS A 130 4.97 -3.84 -13.76
N TYR A 131 5.36 -3.57 -15.00
CA TYR A 131 5.29 -4.48 -16.14
C TYR A 131 6.50 -5.42 -16.26
N LEU A 132 7.38 -5.47 -15.25
CA LEU A 132 8.62 -6.23 -15.34
C LEU A 132 8.42 -7.71 -15.70
N LEU A 133 7.39 -8.34 -15.13
CA LEU A 133 7.07 -9.75 -15.39
C LEU A 133 5.98 -9.93 -16.45
N GLU A 134 5.41 -8.84 -16.98
CA GLU A 134 4.41 -8.90 -18.04
C GLU A 134 5.14 -9.15 -19.37
N GLN A 135 5.07 -10.38 -19.88
CA GLN A 135 5.57 -10.71 -21.21
C GLN A 135 4.76 -9.92 -22.25
N ASN A 136 5.41 -9.05 -23.01
CA ASN A 136 4.80 -8.35 -24.15
C ASN A 136 4.46 -9.28 -25.33
N GLU A 137 4.62 -10.60 -25.17
CA GLU A 137 4.43 -11.59 -26.23
C GLU A 137 3.76 -12.86 -25.68
N LEU A 138 2.47 -12.77 -25.36
CA LEU A 138 1.60 -13.86 -25.82
C LEU A 138 1.40 -13.61 -27.33
N PRO A 139 1.59 -14.60 -28.22
CA PRO A 139 1.40 -14.40 -29.66
C PRO A 139 -0.09 -14.32 -29.99
N LEU A 140 -0.78 -13.32 -29.46
CA LEU A 140 -2.00 -12.81 -30.06
C LEU A 140 -1.48 -11.87 -31.15
N GLY A 141 -1.61 -12.31 -32.40
CA GLY A 141 -1.06 -11.65 -33.58
C GLY A 141 -1.25 -10.13 -33.55
N ALA A 142 -0.25 -9.41 -34.05
CA ALA A 142 -0.21 -7.96 -34.07
C ALA A 142 -1.57 -7.35 -34.48
N PRO A 143 -2.09 -6.36 -33.73
CA PRO A 143 -3.28 -5.64 -34.17
C PRO A 143 -2.98 -4.97 -35.50
N ALA A 144 -3.85 -5.17 -36.49
CA ALA A 144 -3.68 -4.69 -37.87
C ALA A 144 -3.70 -3.15 -38.00
N ASP A 145 -3.90 -2.45 -36.87
CA ASP A 145 -4.37 -1.08 -36.84
C ASP A 145 -3.23 -0.07 -36.60
N GLY A 146 -1.98 -0.54 -36.54
CA GLY A 146 -0.78 0.31 -36.52
C GLY A 146 -0.56 1.14 -35.25
N LEU A 147 -1.30 0.90 -34.17
CA LEU A 147 -1.03 1.55 -32.88
C LEU A 147 0.16 0.88 -32.20
N ALA A 148 1.30 1.58 -32.17
CA ALA A 148 2.42 1.20 -31.33
C ALA A 148 1.96 1.12 -29.86
N SER A 149 2.27 0.00 -29.21
CA SER A 149 2.09 -0.19 -27.77
C SER A 149 2.73 0.98 -27.03
N LEU A 150 1.89 1.78 -26.37
CA LEU A 150 2.34 2.85 -25.49
C LEU A 150 2.99 2.19 -24.28
N LEU A 151 4.33 2.23 -24.21
CA LEU A 151 5.06 1.93 -22.98
C LEU A 151 4.55 2.87 -21.88
N PRO A 152 3.92 2.37 -20.80
CA PRO A 152 3.52 3.23 -19.70
C PRO A 152 4.76 3.58 -18.87
N GLY A 153 4.79 4.83 -18.41
CA GLY A 153 5.98 5.51 -17.90
C GLY A 153 6.74 4.84 -16.74
N ALA A 154 8.03 5.19 -16.68
CA ALA A 154 8.99 4.87 -15.64
C ALA A 154 8.59 5.46 -14.28
N GLY A 155 7.68 4.81 -13.56
CA GLY A 155 7.28 5.20 -12.21
C GLY A 155 8.18 4.66 -11.09
N ALA A 156 9.19 3.85 -11.42
CA ALA A 156 9.97 3.11 -10.43
C ALA A 156 11.51 3.19 -10.58
N ALA A 157 12.00 3.97 -11.54
CA ALA A 157 13.44 4.23 -11.68
C ALA A 157 13.96 4.94 -10.40
N GLY A 158 15.06 4.45 -9.81
CA GLY A 158 15.65 5.01 -8.59
C GLY A 158 14.95 4.64 -7.28
N ALA A 159 13.90 3.79 -7.31
CA ALA A 159 13.21 3.37 -6.09
C ALA A 159 14.11 2.54 -5.14
N LEU A 160 15.18 1.95 -5.67
CA LEU A 160 16.14 1.16 -4.89
C LEU A 160 17.29 1.99 -4.32
N ASP A 161 17.61 3.13 -4.95
CA ASP A 161 18.79 3.96 -4.65
C ASP A 161 18.53 5.07 -3.62
N HIS A 162 17.27 5.32 -3.26
CA HIS A 162 16.91 6.38 -2.34
C HIS A 162 16.22 5.82 -1.07
N PRO A 163 16.83 5.96 0.13
CA PRO A 163 16.26 5.51 1.39
C PRO A 163 14.92 6.19 1.74
#